data_AF-A0A165VVU1-F1
#
_entry.id   AF-A0A165VVU1-F1
#
_cell.length_a   1.000
_cell.length_b   1.000
_cell.length_c   1.000
_cell.angle_alpha   90.00
_cell.angle_beta   90.00
_cell.angle_gamma   90.00
#
_symmetry.space_group_name_H-M   'P 1'
#
loop_
_entity.id
_entity.type
_entity.pdbx_description
1 polymer ?
#
loop_
_entity_poly.entity_id
_entity_poly.type
_entity_poly.pdbx_seq_one_letter_code
_entity_poly.pdbx_strand_id
1 'polypeptide(L)'
;MIGRWLWGKAADYFMNSIAENPEKFTRESVYHGLFSYCFPAHFKAELRKRYNKCYQGNRSFREFLRELQKLSKHLPDISNAHLVLKVWENARRDLHVEWARLGYNPETASLTEL
;
A
#
# COMPACT_ATOMS: atom_id res chain seq x y z
N MET A 1 -3.43 -26.59 11.22
CA MET A 1 -2.14 -25.93 11.49
C MET A 1 -1.77 -25.10 10.26
N ILE A 2 -1.38 -23.82 10.43
CA ILE A 2 -1.18 -22.87 9.31
C ILE A 2 0.02 -23.21 8.40
N GLY A 3 0.96 -24.05 8.87
CA GLY A 3 2.20 -24.38 8.16
C GLY A 3 1.99 -24.92 6.75
N ARG A 4 0.89 -25.63 6.47
CA ARG A 4 0.57 -26.16 5.12
C ARG A 4 0.34 -25.06 4.07
N TRP A 5 0.06 -23.84 4.50
CA TRP A 5 -0.20 -22.68 3.64
C TRP A 5 1.01 -21.73 3.55
N LEU A 6 2.10 -22.05 4.25
CA LEU A 6 3.32 -21.25 4.26
C LEU A 6 4.32 -21.82 3.27
N TRP A 7 5.02 -20.92 2.59
CA TRP A 7 6.05 -21.27 1.61
C TRP A 7 7.24 -20.31 1.76
N GLY A 8 8.42 -20.75 1.33
CA GLY A 8 9.66 -19.95 1.40
C GLY A 8 9.96 -19.46 2.83
N LYS A 9 10.37 -18.19 2.97
CA LYS A 9 10.75 -17.58 4.26
C LYS A 9 9.73 -17.78 5.38
N ALA A 10 8.44 -17.77 5.04
CA ALA A 10 7.39 -17.97 6.04
C ALA A 10 7.35 -19.41 6.56
N ALA A 11 7.59 -20.39 5.69
CA ALA A 11 7.70 -21.79 6.08
C ALA A 11 8.96 -22.01 6.91
N ASP A 12 10.10 -21.42 6.51
CA ASP A 12 11.37 -21.53 7.24
C ASP A 12 11.23 -21.00 8.67
N TYR A 13 10.61 -19.83 8.85
CA TYR A 13 10.32 -19.26 10.17
C TYR A 13 9.42 -20.18 11.00
N PHE A 14 8.33 -20.68 10.40
CA PHE A 14 7.38 -21.53 11.10
C PHE A 14 8.03 -22.84 11.57
N MET A 15 8.79 -23.51 10.70
CA MET A 15 9.47 -24.76 11.04
C MET A 15 10.57 -24.57 12.08
N ASN A 16 11.38 -23.51 11.96
CA ASN A 16 12.53 -23.30 12.84
C ASN A 16 12.18 -22.65 14.19
N SER A 17 11.07 -21.91 14.29
CA SER A 17 10.75 -21.11 15.48
C SER A 17 9.48 -21.57 16.21
N ILE A 18 8.50 -22.13 15.49
CA ILE A 18 7.16 -22.40 16.05
C ILE A 18 6.86 -23.89 16.12
N ALA A 19 7.27 -24.68 15.13
CA ALA A 19 6.86 -26.08 14.99
C ALA A 19 7.28 -26.98 16.16
N GLU A 20 8.38 -26.63 16.85
CA GLU A 20 8.89 -27.40 17.99
C GLU A 20 8.04 -27.23 19.25
N ASN A 21 7.38 -26.09 19.44
CA ASN A 21 6.56 -25.80 20.62
C ASN A 21 5.34 -24.90 20.28
N PRO A 22 4.42 -25.33 19.41
CA PRO A 22 3.35 -24.48 18.91
C PRO A 22 2.38 -24.01 20.00
N GLU A 23 2.19 -24.82 21.05
CA GLU A 23 1.36 -24.53 22.24
C GLU A 23 1.79 -23.25 22.99
N LYS A 24 3.07 -22.86 22.88
CA LYS A 24 3.63 -21.69 23.57
C LYS A 24 3.33 -20.37 22.86
N PHE A 25 2.85 -20.41 21.61
CA PHE A 25 2.66 -19.23 20.80
C PHE A 25 1.18 -18.88 20.66
N THR A 26 0.84 -17.64 20.97
CA THR A 26 -0.47 -17.09 20.64
C THR A 26 -0.56 -16.83 19.14
N ARG A 27 -1.78 -16.72 18.63
CA ARG A 27 -2.03 -16.37 17.24
C ARG A 27 -1.31 -15.06 16.88
N GLU A 28 -1.42 -14.06 17.74
CA GLU A 28 -0.84 -12.73 17.55
C GLU A 28 0.69 -12.79 17.47
N SER A 29 1.35 -13.55 18.35
CA SER A 29 2.81 -13.66 18.35
C SER A 29 3.33 -14.34 17.07
N VAL A 30 2.60 -15.34 16.56
CA VAL A 30 2.90 -15.98 15.28
C VAL A 30 2.80 -15.00 14.11
N TYR A 31 1.75 -14.17 14.05
CA TYR A 31 1.61 -13.16 13.00
C TYR A 31 2.71 -12.09 13.08
N HIS A 32 3.00 -11.59 14.27
CA HIS A 32 4.08 -10.62 14.46
C HIS A 32 5.46 -11.19 14.09
N GLY A 33 5.71 -12.45 14.47
CA GLY A 33 6.94 -13.16 14.12
C GLY A 33 7.10 -13.37 12.62
N LEU A 34 6.05 -13.88 11.96
CA LEU A 34 6.03 -14.03 10.50
C LEU A 34 6.23 -12.71 9.78
N PHE A 35 5.55 -11.64 10.22
CA PHE A 35 5.70 -10.33 9.64
C PHE A 35 7.14 -9.82 9.78
N SER A 36 7.71 -9.91 10.98
CA SER A 36 9.07 -9.44 11.27
C SER A 36 10.15 -10.23 10.53
N TYR A 37 9.93 -11.53 10.30
CA TYR A 37 10.87 -12.37 9.56
C TYR A 37 10.77 -12.18 8.04
N CYS A 38 9.54 -12.04 7.51
CA CYS A 38 9.32 -11.95 6.07
C CYS A 38 9.53 -10.55 5.51
N PHE A 39 9.28 -9.51 6.30
CA PHE A 39 9.34 -8.11 5.86
C PHE A 39 10.51 -7.36 6.50
N PRO A 40 11.22 -6.50 5.75
CA PRO A 40 12.26 -5.66 6.32
C PRO A 40 11.72 -4.72 7.40
N ALA A 41 12.54 -4.39 8.40
CA ALA A 41 12.18 -3.43 9.45
C ALA A 41 11.75 -2.06 8.90
N HIS A 42 12.27 -1.67 7.73
CA HIS A 42 11.97 -0.41 7.06
C HIS A 42 10.85 -0.50 6.00
N PHE A 43 10.08 -1.59 5.97
CA PHE A 43 9.06 -1.83 4.94
C PHE A 43 8.06 -0.68 4.81
N LYS A 44 7.55 -0.13 5.93
CA LYS A 44 6.66 1.05 5.89
C LYS A 44 7.34 2.28 5.30
N ALA A 45 8.62 2.50 5.60
CA ALA A 45 9.39 3.61 5.04
C ALA A 45 9.61 3.44 3.53
N GLU A 46 9.82 2.21 3.05
CA GLU A 46 9.90 1.91 1.62
C GLU A 46 8.56 2.13 0.91
N LEU A 47 7.45 1.68 1.50
CA LEU A 47 6.11 1.96 0.98
C LEU A 47 5.85 3.46 0.88
N ARG A 48 6.22 4.24 1.90
CA ARG A 48 6.14 5.70 1.89
C ARG A 48 6.98 6.32 0.79
N LYS A 49 8.22 5.87 0.60
CA LYS A 49 9.08 6.31 -0.51
C LYS A 49 8.44 6.03 -1.87
N ARG A 50 7.84 4.84 -2.06
CA ARG A 50 7.12 4.49 -3.29
C ARG A 50 5.89 5.37 -3.50
N TYR A 51 5.09 5.58 -2.46
CA TYR A 51 3.93 6.47 -2.51
C TYR A 51 4.32 7.90 -2.94
N ASN A 52 5.36 8.46 -2.33
CA ASN A 52 5.81 9.82 -2.64
C ASN A 52 6.31 9.96 -4.08
N LYS A 53 6.98 8.93 -4.60
CA LYS A 53 7.51 8.88 -5.98
C LYS A 53 6.48 8.44 -7.02
N CYS A 54 5.24 8.14 -6.63
CA CYS A 54 4.23 7.63 -7.54
C CYS A 54 3.59 8.79 -8.34
N TYR A 55 3.76 8.78 -9.67
CA TYR A 55 3.16 9.74 -10.61
C TYR A 55 2.67 9.02 -11.87
N GLN A 56 1.74 9.60 -12.62
CA GLN A 56 1.11 8.92 -13.75
C GLN A 56 2.12 8.56 -14.85
N GLY A 57 2.95 9.51 -15.30
CA GLY A 57 3.92 9.25 -16.36
C GLY A 57 3.24 8.74 -17.63
N ASN A 58 3.73 7.62 -18.18
CA ASN A 58 3.21 7.02 -19.41
C ASN A 58 2.08 6.00 -19.20
N ARG A 59 1.73 5.67 -17.95
CA ARG A 59 0.67 4.69 -17.69
C ARG A 59 -0.72 5.30 -17.81
N SER A 60 -1.72 4.43 -17.93
CA SER A 60 -3.11 4.86 -17.88
C SER A 60 -3.44 5.49 -16.52
N PHE A 61 -4.39 6.42 -16.50
CA PHE A 61 -4.85 7.04 -15.25
C PHE A 61 -5.38 6.00 -14.26
N ARG A 62 -6.07 4.97 -14.77
CA ARG A 62 -6.62 3.86 -13.96
C ARG A 62 -5.54 3.06 -13.25
N GLU A 63 -4.45 2.73 -13.95
CA GLU A 63 -3.30 2.01 -13.34
C GLU A 63 -2.62 2.86 -12.28
N PHE A 64 -2.44 4.14 -12.57
CA PHE A 64 -1.89 5.12 -11.63
C PHE A 64 -2.73 5.21 -10.35
N LEU A 65 -4.03 5.45 -10.48
CA LEU A 65 -4.97 5.56 -9.36
C LEU A 65 -4.98 4.27 -8.52
N ARG A 66 -5.02 3.10 -9.18
CA ARG A 66 -5.01 1.80 -8.51
C ARG A 66 -3.73 1.58 -7.70
N GLU A 67 -2.57 1.97 -8.24
CA GLU A 67 -1.32 1.84 -7.50
C GLU A 67 -1.28 2.77 -6.28
N LEU A 68 -1.67 4.04 -6.44
CA LEU A 68 -1.74 4.99 -5.33
C LEU A 68 -2.68 4.50 -4.21
N GLN A 69 -3.88 4.03 -4.56
CA GLN A 69 -4.83 3.45 -3.60
C GLN A 69 -4.28 2.22 -2.90
N LYS A 70 -3.54 1.36 -3.63
CA LYS A 70 -2.91 0.18 -3.02
C LYS A 70 -1.84 0.59 -2.00
N LEU A 71 -1.02 1.59 -2.32
CA LEU A 71 0.02 2.08 -1.43
C LEU A 71 -0.57 2.80 -0.20
N SER A 72 -1.61 3.63 -0.37
CA SER A 72 -2.24 4.36 0.72
C SER A 72 -2.93 3.47 1.75
N LYS A 73 -3.50 2.32 1.33
CA LYS A 73 -4.12 1.34 2.26
C LYS A 73 -3.19 0.84 3.36
N HIS A 74 -1.89 0.87 3.13
CA HIS A 74 -0.89 0.41 4.10
C HIS A 74 -0.29 1.55 4.95
N LEU A 75 -0.77 2.78 4.74
CA LEU A 75 -0.24 4.02 5.27
C LEU A 75 -1.35 4.77 6.02
N PRO A 76 -1.50 4.57 7.35
CA PRO A 76 -2.69 4.98 8.10
C PRO A 76 -2.86 6.51 8.23
N ASP A 77 -1.79 7.28 8.04
CA ASP A 77 -1.78 8.74 8.08
C ASP A 77 -2.26 9.41 6.77
N ILE A 78 -2.49 8.63 5.71
CA ILE A 78 -2.96 9.16 4.43
C ILE A 78 -4.49 9.15 4.42
N SER A 79 -5.08 10.35 4.55
CA SER A 79 -6.51 10.56 4.39
C SER A 79 -6.93 10.49 2.93
N ASN A 80 -8.23 10.33 2.67
CA ASN A 80 -8.76 10.42 1.31
C ASN A 80 -8.50 11.78 0.67
N ALA A 81 -8.52 12.87 1.44
CA ALA A 81 -8.17 14.21 0.94
C ALA A 81 -6.70 14.26 0.48
N HIS A 82 -5.77 13.72 1.27
CA HIS A 82 -4.36 13.62 0.86
C HIS A 82 -4.19 12.79 -0.43
N LEU A 83 -5.01 11.76 -0.60
CA LEU A 83 -4.98 10.92 -1.80
C LEU A 83 -5.51 11.66 -3.04
N VAL A 84 -6.61 12.41 -2.92
CA VAL A 84 -7.15 13.27 -4.00
C VAL A 84 -6.10 14.29 -4.43
N LEU A 85 -5.51 15.02 -3.49
CA LEU A 85 -4.45 15.99 -3.78
C LEU A 85 -3.27 15.32 -4.49
N LYS A 86 -2.83 14.16 -4.01
CA LYS A 86 -1.71 13.42 -4.63
C LYS A 86 -2.03 12.98 -6.06
N VAL A 87 -3.25 12.50 -6.31
CA VAL A 87 -3.72 12.13 -7.65
C VAL A 87 -3.71 13.35 -8.55
N TRP A 88 -4.29 14.46 -8.09
CA TRP A 88 -4.35 15.70 -8.85
C TRP A 88 -2.95 16.21 -9.20
N GLU A 89 -2.05 16.35 -8.23
CA GLU A 89 -0.70 16.90 -8.45
C GLU A 89 0.18 16.05 -9.37
N ASN A 90 -0.06 14.72 -9.41
CA ASN A 90 0.83 13.77 -10.07
C ASN A 90 0.18 13.10 -11.29
N ALA A 91 -1.00 13.58 -11.70
CA ALA A 91 -1.62 13.23 -12.97
C ALA A 91 -0.94 13.96 -14.13
N ARG A 92 -1.22 13.52 -15.35
CA ARG A 92 -0.70 14.19 -16.55
C ARG A 92 -1.41 15.53 -16.76
N ARG A 93 -0.68 16.45 -17.41
CA ARG A 93 -1.13 17.81 -17.67
C ARG A 93 -2.40 17.91 -18.52
N ASP A 94 -2.64 16.96 -19.42
CA ASP A 94 -3.86 16.90 -20.23
C ASP A 94 -5.12 16.72 -19.37
N LEU A 95 -5.03 15.91 -18.31
CA LEU A 95 -6.13 15.75 -17.35
C LEU A 95 -6.38 17.02 -16.56
N HIS A 96 -5.34 17.78 -16.19
CA HIS A 96 -5.52 19.04 -15.47
C HIS A 96 -6.28 20.06 -16.30
N VAL A 97 -6.03 20.11 -17.61
CA VAL A 97 -6.75 20.98 -18.54
C VAL A 97 -8.22 20.59 -18.59
N GLU A 98 -8.51 19.29 -18.63
CA GLU A 98 -9.88 18.81 -18.69
C GLU A 98 -10.63 19.02 -17.37
N TRP A 99 -10.00 18.74 -16.23
CA TRP A 99 -10.58 19.02 -14.91
C TRP A 99 -10.84 20.51 -14.71
N ALA A 100 -9.96 21.39 -15.18
CA ALA A 100 -10.18 22.83 -15.15
C ALA A 100 -11.38 23.25 -16.02
N ARG A 101 -11.56 22.63 -17.19
CA ARG A 101 -12.75 22.87 -18.05
C ARG A 101 -14.04 22.42 -17.40
N LEU A 102 -14.00 21.31 -16.67
CA LEU A 102 -15.14 20.78 -15.91
C LEU A 102 -15.40 21.55 -14.60
N GLY A 103 -14.52 22.48 -14.22
CA GLY A 103 -14.66 23.28 -13.00
C GLY A 103 -14.33 22.51 -11.71
N TYR A 104 -13.57 21.43 -11.79
CA TYR A 104 -13.18 20.66 -10.61
C TYR A 104 -12.11 21.38 -9.80
N ASN A 105 -12.21 21.23 -8.47
CA ASN A 105 -11.23 21.74 -7.51
C ASN A 105 -10.68 20.56 -6.70
N PRO A 106 -9.34 20.41 -6.60
CA PRO A 106 -8.72 19.31 -5.86
C PRO A 106 -9.08 19.27 -4.36
N GLU A 107 -9.54 20.36 -3.76
CA GLU A 107 -9.96 20.39 -2.35
C GLU A 107 -11.40 19.88 -2.14
N THR A 108 -12.23 19.89 -3.18
CA THR A 108 -13.64 19.50 -3.10
C THR A 108 -13.97 18.25 -3.92
N ALA A 109 -13.13 17.91 -4.89
CA ALA A 109 -13.33 16.76 -5.76
C ALA A 109 -13.14 15.44 -5.02
N SER A 110 -13.86 14.42 -5.47
CA SER A 110 -13.73 13.04 -5.05
C SER A 110 -12.97 12.22 -6.09
N LEU A 111 -12.39 11.09 -5.66
CA LEU A 111 -11.68 10.16 -6.57
C LEU A 111 -12.58 9.53 -7.64
N THR A 112 -13.90 9.64 -7.50
CA THR A 112 -14.86 9.13 -8.50
C THR A 112 -15.13 10.16 -9.59
N GLU A 113 -14.94 11.45 -9.27
CA GLU A 113 -15.09 12.57 -10.21
C GLU A 113 -13.83 12.77 -11.06
N LEU A 114 -12.66 12.33 -10.56
CA LEU A 114 -11.38 12.37 -11.27
C LEU A 114 -11.15 11.12 -12.12
#